data_AF-A0A328STF4-F1
#
_entry.id   AF-A0A328STF4-F1
#
_cell.length_a   1.000
_cell.length_b   1.000
_cell.length_c   1.000
_cell.angle_alpha   90.00
_cell.angle_beta   90.00
_cell.angle_gamma   90.00
#
_symmetry.space_group_name_H-M   'P 1'
#
loop_
_entity.id
_entity.type
_entity.pdbx_description
1 polymer ?
#
loop_
_entity_poly.entity_id
_entity_poly.type
_entity_poly.pdbx_seq_one_letter_code
_entity_poly.pdbx_strand_id
1 'polypeptide(L)'
;MTTAFDVPADSLISAVSKELKENDKINEPSWARFVKTGVHKERRPENPDWWYVRTAALLRRVYVDGPVGLSRLQTKYGGNKDRGTNPE
;
A
#
# COMPACT_ATOMS: atom_id res chain seq x y z
N MET A 1 -22.81 -14.64 5.80
CA MET A 1 -21.73 -13.91 6.48
C MET A 1 -20.89 -13.28 5.40
N THR A 2 -20.81 -11.95 5.35
CA THR A 2 -20.05 -11.23 4.32
C THR A 2 -18.56 -11.27 4.65
N THR A 3 -17.74 -11.66 3.69
CA THR A 3 -16.29 -11.78 3.80
C THR A 3 -15.59 -10.69 2.99
N ALA A 4 -14.28 -10.50 3.19
CA ALA A 4 -13.49 -9.54 2.42
C ALA A 4 -13.39 -9.88 0.91
N PHE A 5 -13.87 -11.05 0.50
CA PHE A 5 -13.96 -11.47 -0.91
C PHE A 5 -15.22 -10.96 -1.60
N ASP A 6 -16.27 -10.64 -0.84
CA ASP A 6 -17.58 -10.27 -1.36
C ASP A 6 -17.70 -8.75 -1.66
N VAL A 7 -16.68 -7.98 -1.25
CA VAL A 7 -16.65 -6.52 -1.38
C VAL A 7 -15.58 -6.11 -2.40
N PRO A 8 -15.86 -5.12 -3.27
CA PRO A 8 -14.84 -4.53 -4.13
C PRO A 8 -13.62 -4.07 -3.33
N ALA A 9 -12.43 -4.43 -3.83
CA ALA A 9 -11.17 -4.16 -3.13
C ALA A 9 -10.96 -2.66 -2.85
N ASP A 10 -11.32 -1.81 -3.81
CA ASP A 10 -11.16 -0.36 -3.70
C ASP A 10 -12.00 0.24 -2.57
N SER A 11 -13.29 -0.14 -2.50
CA SER A 11 -14.20 0.32 -1.45
C SER A 11 -13.76 -0.14 -0.06
N LEU A 12 -13.30 -1.39 0.06
CA LEU A 12 -12.78 -1.93 1.31
C LEU A 12 -11.51 -1.18 1.76
N ILE A 13 -10.56 -0.96 0.85
CA ILE A 13 -9.31 -0.24 1.17
C ILE A 13 -9.61 1.20 1.58
N SER A 14 -10.53 1.88 0.89
CA SER A 14 -10.93 3.24 1.24
C SER A 14 -11.53 3.32 2.64
N ALA A 15 -12.47 2.44 2.99
CA ALA A 15 -13.08 2.40 4.31
C ALA A 15 -12.06 2.12 5.42
N VAL A 16 -11.24 1.09 5.25
CA VAL A 16 -10.20 0.73 6.23
C VAL A 16 -9.17 1.84 6.38
N SER A 17 -8.80 2.53 5.30
CA SER A 17 -7.84 3.64 5.38
C SER A 17 -8.35 4.79 6.26
N LYS A 18 -9.66 5.06 6.26
CA LYS A 18 -10.30 6.06 7.13
C LYS A 18 -10.26 5.62 8.59
N GLU A 19 -10.64 4.38 8.87
CA GLU A 19 -10.59 3.81 10.23
C GLU A 19 -9.17 3.81 10.80
N LEU A 20 -8.16 3.50 9.97
CA LEU A 20 -6.75 3.55 10.39
C LEU A 20 -6.27 4.96 10.68
N LYS A 21 -6.84 5.97 10.01
CA LYS A 21 -6.51 7.38 10.21
C LYS A 21 -7.14 7.95 11.48
N GLU A 22 -8.35 7.49 11.81
CA GLU A 22 -9.05 7.89 13.05
C GLU A 22 -8.46 7.24 14.30
N ASN A 23 -7.64 6.19 14.14
CA ASN A 23 -7.02 5.47 15.25
C ASN A 23 -5.71 6.12 15.70
N ASP A 24 -5.72 6.76 16.87
CA ASP A 24 -4.56 7.43 17.48
C ASP A 24 -3.35 6.52 17.74
N LYS A 25 -3.54 5.20 17.73
CA LYS A 25 -2.45 4.22 17.91
C LYS A 25 -1.61 4.05 16.65
N ILE A 26 -2.15 4.40 15.48
CA ILE A 26 -1.54 4.12 14.19
C ILE A 26 -1.14 5.45 13.55
N ASN A 27 0.06 5.90 13.91
CA ASN A 27 0.59 7.16 13.42
C ASN A 27 1.46 6.94 12.19
N GLU A 28 1.28 7.80 11.19
CA GLU A 28 2.19 7.84 10.05
C GLU A 28 3.61 8.20 10.53
N PRO A 29 4.64 7.54 9.98
CA PRO A 29 6.01 7.89 10.32
C PRO A 29 6.42 9.21 9.68
N SER A 30 7.28 9.97 10.36
CA SER A 30 7.71 11.31 9.91
C SER A 30 8.33 11.33 8.51
N TRP A 31 8.97 10.24 8.09
CA TRP A 31 9.58 10.12 6.77
C TRP A 31 8.58 9.89 5.63
N ALA A 32 7.33 9.47 5.91
CA ALA A 32 6.36 9.07 4.88
C ALA A 32 6.06 10.18 3.86
N ARG A 33 6.20 11.45 4.28
CA ARG A 33 5.93 12.63 3.44
C ARG A 33 7.04 12.94 2.42
N PHE A 34 8.24 12.41 2.65
CA PHE A 34 9.43 12.76 1.86
C PHE A 34 9.89 11.63 0.93
N VAL A 35 9.45 10.40 1.17
CA VAL A 35 9.91 9.23 0.44
C VAL A 35 9.07 8.95 -0.80
N LYS A 36 9.72 8.30 -1.77
CA LYS A 36 9.02 7.57 -2.83
C LYS A 36 8.65 6.17 -2.34
N THR A 37 7.61 5.60 -2.93
CA THR A 37 7.10 4.29 -2.53
C THR A 37 7.94 3.09 -2.95
N GLY A 38 8.93 3.30 -3.83
CA GLY A 38 9.80 2.26 -4.35
C GLY A 38 10.83 2.84 -5.31
N VAL A 39 11.89 2.09 -5.60
CA VAL A 39 13.00 2.54 -6.46
C VAL A 39 12.53 2.87 -7.88
N HIS A 40 11.51 2.16 -8.36
CA HIS A 40 10.90 2.29 -9.69
C HIS A 40 10.02 3.53 -9.86
N LYS A 41 9.69 4.26 -8.79
CA LYS A 41 8.95 5.52 -8.87
C LYS A 41 9.89 6.70 -8.95
N GLU A 42 9.52 7.72 -9.73
CA GLU A 42 10.27 8.97 -9.84
C GLU A 42 9.82 10.01 -8.82
N ARG A 43 8.50 10.13 -8.63
CA ARG A 43 7.87 11.12 -7.75
C ARG A 43 7.28 10.48 -6.50
N ARG A 44 7.10 11.30 -5.47
CA ARG A 44 6.33 10.93 -4.27
C ARG A 44 4.85 10.70 -4.64
N PRO A 45 4.12 9.89 -3.87
CA PRO A 45 2.67 9.77 -4.02
C PRO A 45 1.98 11.13 -3.94
N GLU A 46 0.95 11.31 -4.77
CA GLU A 46 0.15 12.54 -4.78
C GLU A 46 -0.80 12.62 -3.58
N ASN A 47 -1.30 11.47 -3.13
CA ASN A 47 -2.11 11.39 -1.92
C ASN A 47 -1.22 11.57 -0.68
N PRO A 48 -1.44 12.60 0.18
CA PRO A 48 -0.68 12.78 1.41
C PRO A 48 -0.87 11.63 2.40
N ASP A 49 -2.06 11.02 2.43
CA ASP A 49 -2.43 9.91 3.30
C ASP A 49 -2.09 8.53 2.69
N TRP A 50 -1.19 8.48 1.70
CA TRP A 50 -0.86 7.25 0.97
C TRP A 50 -0.41 6.10 1.89
N TRP A 51 0.18 6.43 3.03
CA TRP A 51 0.66 5.44 4.00
C TRP A 51 -0.51 4.64 4.57
N TYR A 52 -1.61 5.28 4.94
CA TYR A 52 -2.84 4.64 5.42
C TYR A 52 -3.52 3.80 4.34
N VAL A 53 -3.52 4.28 3.10
CA VAL A 53 -4.03 3.51 1.96
C VAL A 53 -3.19 2.25 1.73
N ARG A 54 -1.86 2.36 1.87
CA ARG A 54 -0.95 1.21 1.69
C ARG A 54 -1.08 0.20 2.82
N THR A 55 -1.24 0.63 4.07
CA THR A 55 -1.45 -0.27 5.21
C THR A 55 -2.79 -1.02 5.07
N ALA A 56 -3.86 -0.35 4.66
CA ALA A 56 -5.14 -0.99 4.34
C ALA A 56 -5.00 -2.06 3.23
N ALA A 57 -4.30 -1.74 2.14
CA ALA A 57 -4.04 -2.69 1.06
C ALA A 57 -3.19 -3.89 1.52
N LEU A 58 -2.20 -3.66 2.40
CA LEU A 58 -1.39 -4.72 3.01
C LEU A 58 -2.23 -5.66 3.88
N LEU A 59 -3.09 -5.12 4.74
CA LEU A 59 -4.00 -5.92 5.57
C LEU A 59 -4.91 -6.81 4.72
N ARG A 60 -5.50 -6.26 3.66
CA ARG A 60 -6.30 -7.04 2.72
C ARG A 60 -5.49 -8.16 2.07
N ARG A 61 -4.23 -7.90 1.69
CA ARG A 61 -3.37 -8.92 1.07
C ARG A 61 -3.06 -10.06 2.04
N VAL A 62 -2.72 -9.74 3.29
CA VAL A 62 -2.46 -10.76 4.32
C VAL A 62 -3.72 -11.58 4.59
N TYR A 63 -4.90 -10.95 4.56
CA TYR A 63 -6.16 -11.67 4.70
C TYR A 63 -6.43 -12.62 3.52
N VAL A 64 -6.20 -12.17 2.28
CA VAL A 64 -6.53 -12.94 1.07
C VAL A 64 -5.53 -14.06 0.79
N ASP A 65 -4.23 -13.80 0.95
CA ASP A 65 -3.16 -14.73 0.55
C ASP A 65 -2.56 -15.49 1.73
N GLY A 66 -3.06 -15.24 2.94
CA GLY A 66 -2.59 -15.84 4.18
C GLY A 66 -1.25 -15.26 4.65
N PRO A 67 -0.39 -16.05 5.33
CA PRO A 67 0.89 -15.56 5.82
C PRO A 67 1.83 -15.24 4.63
N VAL A 68 2.04 -13.94 4.39
CA VAL A 68 2.91 -13.43 3.32
C VAL A 68 4.17 -12.82 3.92
N GLY A 69 5.34 -13.28 3.49
CA GLY A 69 6.62 -12.68 3.86
C GLY A 69 6.87 -11.33 3.17
N LEU A 70 7.77 -10.54 3.75
CA LEU A 70 8.13 -9.20 3.24
C LEU A 70 8.58 -9.22 1.77
N SER A 71 9.40 -10.19 1.36
CA SER A 71 9.89 -10.26 -0.02
C SER A 71 8.78 -10.41 -1.05
N ARG A 72 7.73 -11.20 -0.72
CA ARG A 72 6.57 -11.38 -1.62
C ARG A 72 5.74 -10.09 -1.74
N LEU A 73 5.62 -9.34 -0.64
CA LEU A 73 4.95 -8.04 -0.64
C LEU A 73 5.76 -7.01 -1.43
N GLN A 74 7.09 -6.99 -1.28
CA GLN A 74 7.98 -6.12 -2.05
C GLN A 74 7.87 -6.38 -3.56
N THR A 75 7.85 -7.64 -3.98
CA THR A 75 7.65 -7.99 -5.39
C THR A 75 6.27 -7.53 -5.88
N LYS A 76 5.22 -7.73 -5.08
CA LYS A 76 3.85 -7.38 -5.48
C LYS A 76 3.63 -5.87 -5.64
N TYR A 77 4.17 -5.07 -4.74
CA TYR A 77 4.12 -3.60 -4.81
C TYR A 77 5.30 -3.00 -5.57
N GLY A 78 6.15 -3.86 -6.14
CA GLY A 78 7.20 -3.49 -7.06
C GLY A 78 6.64 -3.13 -8.43
N GLY A 79 7.53 -2.75 -9.33
CA GLY A 79 7.18 -2.41 -10.70
C GLY A 79 8.44 -2.26 -11.54
N ASN A 80 8.25 -2.17 -12.85
CA ASN A 80 9.32 -1.91 -13.79
C ASN A 80 9.91 -0.53 -13.53
N LYS A 81 11.24 -0.45 -13.58
CA LYS A 81 11.97 0.80 -13.44
C LYS A 81 12.47 1.19 -14.82
N ASP A 82 12.08 2.37 -15.27
CA ASP A 82 12.68 2.97 -16.46
C ASP A 82 14.20 3.19 -16.22
N ARG A 83 15.02 2.64 -17.12
CA ARG A 83 16.49 2.75 -17.13
C ARG A 83 16.99 3.74 -18.17
N GLY A 84 16.12 4.62 -18.68
CA GLY A 84 16.41 5.64 -19.68
C GLY A 84 16.55 5.02 -21.06
N THR A 85 17.77 4.96 -21.57
CA THR A 85 18.03 4.43 -22.92
C THR A 85 18.22 2.91 -22.96
N ASN A 86 18.24 2.26 -21.80
CA ASN A 86 18.35 0.80 -21.68
C ASN A 86 16.97 0.17 -21.49
N PRO A 87 16.77 -1.08 -21.94
CA PRO A 87 15.54 -1.82 -21.66
C PRO A 87 15.23 -1.88 -20.14
N GLU A 88 13.93 -1.87 -19.82
CA GLU A 88 13.38 -1.91 -18.46
C GLU A 88 13.83 -3.12 -17.62
#